data_AF-A0A6J1R808-F1
#
_entry.id   AF-A0A6J1R808-F1
#
_cell.length_a   1.000
_cell.length_b   1.000
_cell.length_c   1.000
_cell.angle_alpha   90.00
_cell.angle_beta   90.00
_cell.angle_gamma   90.00
#
_symmetry.space_group_name_H-M   'P 1'
#
loop_
_entity.id
_entity.type
_entity.pdbx_description
1 polymer ?
#
loop_
_entity_poly.entity_id
_entity_poly.type
_entity_poly.pdbx_seq_one_letter_code
_entity_poly.pdbx_strand_id
1 'polypeptide(L)'
;MADILSIGGEPIFDERIVGIKTHTYNPYVNTTFGHNDEIRIPIQQQDLYTLPCDSFLYVEGRLNDDGATNEEQYAKLVNNCVAFMFDEIRYELDGVEIDWCRNVGITSTIKNYVSLTVKRARKLQNAGWSYPTSESNLNNASHQFNFCVALNILLGFCEDYRRVVINARHELILIRSRSDHNCVADPKKTVPRDPAKDPKITLLKVQWRMPHVALNDSTTKHSWAVKAAPQLEKPRYVIFALQTGRRIEFAGDASRFDHCALANVKLYFNSEFYPYDDVNVDFESDKFAVL
;
A
#
# COMPACT_ATOMS: atom_id res chain seq x y z
N MET A 1 29.95 -14.39 -6.45
CA MET A 1 30.09 -15.76 -5.93
C MET A 1 28.74 -16.10 -5.32
N ALA A 2 28.12 -17.18 -5.76
CA ALA A 2 26.67 -17.39 -5.71
C ALA A 2 26.10 -17.51 -4.27
N ASP A 3 25.04 -16.76 -3.98
CA ASP A 3 24.10 -17.01 -2.88
C ASP A 3 23.39 -18.34 -3.14
N ILE A 4 24.04 -19.44 -2.73
CA ILE A 4 23.43 -20.76 -2.73
C ILE A 4 22.56 -20.84 -1.48
N LEU A 5 21.24 -20.96 -1.68
CA LEU A 5 20.25 -21.17 -0.63
C LEU A 5 20.64 -22.40 0.21
N SER A 6 21.12 -22.19 1.44
CA SER A 6 21.48 -23.26 2.37
C SER A 6 20.21 -23.76 3.07
N ILE A 7 19.56 -24.77 2.49
CA ILE A 7 18.29 -25.35 2.97
C ILE A 7 18.45 -26.07 4.33
N GLY A 8 19.69 -26.37 4.75
CA GLY A 8 20.00 -27.02 6.03
C GLY A 8 20.52 -26.10 7.13
N GLY A 9 20.58 -24.77 6.92
CA GLY A 9 20.94 -23.81 7.97
C GLY A 9 19.82 -23.62 8.99
N GLU A 10 20.15 -23.14 10.18
CA GLU A 10 19.13 -22.72 11.15
C GLU A 10 18.23 -21.63 10.52
N PRO A 11 16.91 -21.68 10.74
CA PRO A 11 16.00 -20.67 10.22
C PRO A 11 16.34 -19.30 10.81
N ILE A 12 16.70 -18.35 9.95
CA ILE A 12 16.90 -16.96 10.33
C ILE A 12 15.53 -16.28 10.27
N PHE A 13 15.00 -15.93 11.43
CA PHE A 13 13.76 -15.15 11.54
C PHE A 13 14.09 -13.66 11.47
N ASP A 14 13.70 -13.00 10.37
CA ASP A 14 13.70 -11.54 10.28
C ASP A 14 12.36 -11.00 10.77
N GLU A 15 12.30 -10.64 12.05
CA GLU A 15 11.09 -10.11 12.69
C GLU A 15 10.97 -8.59 12.56
N ARG A 16 11.72 -7.92 11.67
CA ARG A 16 11.68 -6.45 11.55
C ARG A 16 10.39 -5.92 10.92
N ILE A 17 9.65 -6.75 10.18
CA ILE A 17 8.36 -6.40 9.59
C ILE A 17 7.27 -7.24 10.27
N VAL A 18 6.35 -6.57 10.96
CA VAL A 18 5.21 -7.21 11.65
C VAL A 18 4.07 -7.50 10.69
N GLY A 19 3.94 -6.70 9.63
CA GLY A 19 2.91 -6.94 8.63
C GLY A 19 2.90 -5.92 7.50
N ILE A 20 2.14 -6.24 6.47
CA ILE A 20 1.86 -5.34 5.35
C ILE A 20 0.34 -5.22 5.24
N LYS A 21 -0.17 -3.99 5.28
CA LYS A 21 -1.60 -3.70 5.15
C LYS A 21 -1.85 -2.68 4.06
N THR A 22 -2.70 -3.04 3.10
CA THR A 22 -3.08 -2.14 2.02
C THR A 22 -4.10 -1.11 2.50
N HIS A 23 -3.81 0.17 2.26
CA HIS A 23 -4.69 1.30 2.53
C HIS A 23 -5.17 1.93 1.22
N THR A 24 -6.40 2.41 1.21
CA THR A 24 -7.03 3.00 0.03
C THR A 24 -7.07 4.52 0.16
N TYR A 25 -6.55 5.20 -0.85
CA TYR A 25 -6.52 6.64 -0.97
C TYR A 25 -7.45 7.08 -2.10
N ASN A 26 -8.22 8.12 -1.83
CA ASN A 26 -9.17 8.71 -2.77
C ASN A 26 -8.57 10.00 -3.36
N PRO A 27 -9.03 10.40 -4.56
CA PRO A 27 -8.67 11.71 -5.12
C PRO A 27 -9.14 12.87 -4.24
N TYR A 28 -8.55 14.06 -4.42
CA TYR A 28 -9.05 15.28 -3.79
C TYR A 28 -10.52 15.58 -4.15
N VAL A 29 -11.20 16.36 -3.28
CA VAL A 29 -12.63 16.70 -3.39
C VAL A 29 -12.92 17.48 -4.68
N ASN A 30 -14.03 17.15 -5.36
CA ASN A 30 -14.54 17.69 -6.65
C ASN A 30 -13.96 17.10 -7.94
N THR A 31 -13.43 15.88 -7.92
CA THR A 31 -13.02 15.19 -9.16
C THR A 31 -14.23 14.60 -9.87
N THR A 32 -14.68 15.28 -10.93
CA THR A 32 -15.30 14.54 -12.02
C THR A 32 -14.23 13.64 -12.65
N PHE A 33 -14.65 12.51 -13.23
CA PHE A 33 -13.76 11.62 -13.98
C PHE A 33 -14.02 11.75 -15.48
N GLY A 34 -14.34 12.98 -15.91
CA GLY A 34 -14.62 13.35 -17.28
C GLY A 34 -13.36 13.47 -18.12
N HIS A 35 -13.54 13.58 -19.43
CA HIS A 35 -12.43 13.68 -20.37
C HIS A 35 -11.58 14.94 -20.13
N ASN A 36 -10.25 14.76 -20.14
CA ASN A 36 -9.25 15.78 -19.82
C ASN A 36 -9.20 16.21 -18.35
N ASP A 37 -9.98 15.58 -17.47
CA ASP A 37 -9.89 15.87 -16.04
C ASP A 37 -8.56 15.37 -15.48
N GLU A 38 -8.01 16.16 -14.57
CA GLU A 38 -6.84 15.82 -13.79
C GLU A 38 -7.26 15.22 -12.46
N ILE A 39 -6.80 14.00 -12.20
CA ILE A 39 -7.14 13.23 -11.01
C ILE A 39 -5.88 13.11 -10.17
N ARG A 40 -5.86 13.79 -9.02
CA ARG A 40 -4.75 13.78 -8.07
C ARG A 40 -5.11 12.98 -6.83
N ILE A 41 -4.28 11.99 -6.49
CA ILE A 41 -4.46 11.12 -5.32
C ILE A 41 -3.26 11.29 -4.38
N PRO A 42 -3.39 12.11 -3.33
CA PRO A 42 -2.31 12.39 -2.39
C PRO A 42 -2.24 11.36 -1.25
N ILE A 43 -1.05 11.14 -0.74
CA ILE A 43 -0.77 10.52 0.57
C ILE A 43 0.01 11.56 1.38
N GLN A 44 -0.71 12.33 2.21
CA GLN A 44 -0.15 13.48 2.94
C GLN A 44 0.55 13.10 4.26
N GLN A 45 0.35 11.88 4.75
CA GLN A 45 0.85 11.44 6.06
C GLN A 45 2.36 11.15 5.97
N GLN A 46 3.16 11.94 6.70
CA GLN A 46 4.62 11.87 6.71
C GLN A 46 5.21 10.87 7.71
N ASP A 47 4.38 10.09 8.42
CA ASP A 47 4.83 9.05 9.36
C ASP A 47 4.43 7.65 8.87
N LEU A 48 4.62 7.39 7.57
CA LEU A 48 4.25 6.13 6.93
C LEU A 48 5.46 5.45 6.29
N TYR A 49 5.49 4.13 6.44
CA TYR A 49 6.36 3.24 5.69
C TYR A 49 5.55 2.65 4.53
N THR A 50 5.78 3.12 3.31
CA THR A 50 5.00 2.73 2.14
C THR A 50 5.80 1.83 1.20
N LEU A 51 5.12 0.97 0.45
CA LEU A 51 5.76 0.10 -0.55
C LEU A 51 5.17 0.35 -1.95
N PRO A 52 5.69 1.34 -2.70
CA PRO A 52 5.13 1.72 -3.99
C PRO A 52 5.12 0.61 -5.04
N CYS A 53 6.09 -0.31 -5.02
CA CYS A 53 6.19 -1.38 -6.03
C CYS A 53 5.03 -2.38 -6.01
N ASP A 54 4.39 -2.53 -4.85
CA ASP A 54 3.23 -3.40 -4.64
C ASP A 54 1.91 -2.62 -4.61
N SER A 55 1.96 -1.33 -4.95
CA SER A 55 0.78 -0.49 -5.03
C SER A 55 0.01 -0.71 -6.34
N PHE A 56 -1.29 -0.41 -6.29
CA PHE A 56 -2.18 -0.62 -7.43
C PHE A 56 -3.24 0.47 -7.55
N LEU A 57 -3.60 0.78 -8.78
CA LEU A 57 -4.70 1.64 -9.15
C LEU A 57 -5.97 0.81 -9.24
N TYR A 58 -6.95 1.12 -8.40
CA TYR A 58 -8.28 0.54 -8.45
C TYR A 58 -9.20 1.46 -9.26
N VAL A 59 -9.82 0.92 -10.31
CA VAL A 59 -10.75 1.65 -11.18
C VAL A 59 -12.06 0.91 -11.25
N GLU A 60 -13.16 1.62 -11.08
CA GLU A 60 -14.53 1.10 -11.19
C GLU A 60 -15.30 2.00 -12.17
N GLY A 61 -16.07 1.41 -13.06
CA GLY A 61 -16.79 2.15 -14.10
C GLY A 61 -17.91 1.36 -14.75
N ARG A 62 -18.58 2.01 -15.71
CA ARG A 62 -19.62 1.43 -16.54
C ARG A 62 -19.32 1.64 -18.02
N LEU A 63 -19.63 0.65 -18.85
CA LEU A 63 -19.58 0.72 -20.29
C LEU A 63 -21.01 0.77 -20.84
N ASN A 64 -21.48 1.94 -21.26
CA ASN A 64 -22.81 2.09 -21.84
C ASN A 64 -22.71 1.94 -23.36
N ASP A 65 -23.52 1.04 -23.93
CA ASP A 65 -23.58 0.79 -25.37
C ASP A 65 -25.05 0.75 -25.82
N ASP A 66 -25.65 1.95 -25.90
CA ASP A 66 -27.06 2.13 -26.23
C ASP A 66 -27.41 1.69 -27.67
N GLY A 67 -26.41 1.37 -28.49
CA GLY A 67 -26.57 0.90 -29.86
C GLY A 67 -26.72 -0.61 -30.00
N ALA A 68 -26.46 -1.40 -28.95
CA ALA A 68 -26.49 -2.87 -29.02
C ALA A 68 -27.89 -3.44 -28.82
N THR A 69 -28.28 -4.36 -29.70
CA THR A 69 -29.56 -5.08 -29.61
C THR A 69 -29.38 -6.57 -29.34
N ASN A 70 -28.21 -7.14 -29.69
CA ASN A 70 -27.86 -8.55 -29.51
C ASN A 70 -26.44 -8.68 -28.92
N GLU A 71 -26.15 -9.80 -28.23
CA GLU A 71 -24.88 -10.07 -27.53
C GLU A 71 -23.63 -9.90 -28.41
N GLU A 72 -23.69 -10.32 -29.67
CA GLU A 72 -22.56 -10.24 -30.62
C GLU A 72 -22.21 -8.82 -31.04
N GLN A 73 -23.12 -7.87 -30.83
CA GLN A 73 -22.93 -6.47 -31.20
C GLN A 73 -22.40 -5.61 -30.05
N TYR A 74 -22.34 -6.13 -28.81
CA TYR A 74 -21.85 -5.32 -27.70
C TYR A 74 -20.37 -4.99 -27.85
N ALA A 75 -20.06 -3.74 -27.59
CA ALA A 75 -18.70 -3.25 -27.54
C ALA A 75 -17.96 -3.92 -26.37
N LYS A 76 -16.71 -4.32 -26.61
CA LYS A 76 -15.88 -5.06 -25.64
C LYS A 76 -14.71 -4.21 -25.18
N LEU A 77 -14.38 -4.27 -23.90
CA LEU A 77 -13.16 -3.64 -23.38
C LEU A 77 -11.93 -4.32 -24.00
N VAL A 78 -10.98 -3.51 -24.47
CA VAL A 78 -9.74 -4.04 -25.04
C VAL A 78 -8.78 -4.51 -23.95
N ASN A 79 -7.78 -5.30 -24.35
CA ASN A 79 -6.65 -5.61 -23.48
C ASN A 79 -6.00 -4.33 -22.96
N ASN A 80 -5.67 -4.27 -21.68
CA ASN A 80 -5.09 -3.09 -21.02
C ASN A 80 -5.98 -1.83 -21.07
N CYS A 81 -7.31 -1.99 -21.16
CA CYS A 81 -8.26 -0.88 -21.31
C CYS A 81 -8.09 0.24 -20.28
N VAL A 82 -7.77 -0.08 -19.01
CA VAL A 82 -7.61 0.93 -17.97
C VAL A 82 -6.44 1.87 -18.25
N ALA A 83 -5.32 1.34 -18.76
CA ALA A 83 -4.19 2.18 -19.17
C ALA A 83 -4.58 3.11 -20.33
N PHE A 84 -5.44 2.65 -21.25
CA PHE A 84 -5.98 3.50 -22.33
C PHE A 84 -6.96 4.58 -21.84
N MET A 85 -7.50 4.46 -20.62
CA MET A 85 -8.37 5.49 -20.06
C MET A 85 -7.58 6.76 -19.71
N PHE A 86 -6.26 6.69 -19.54
CA PHE A 86 -5.44 7.82 -19.12
C PHE A 86 -4.42 8.18 -20.20
N ASP A 87 -4.36 9.47 -20.56
CA ASP A 87 -3.35 9.98 -21.48
C ASP A 87 -1.99 10.15 -20.78
N GLU A 88 -2.02 10.37 -19.47
CA GLU A 88 -0.82 10.60 -18.66
C GLU A 88 -0.97 10.02 -17.25
N ILE A 89 0.15 9.52 -16.73
CA ILE A 89 0.33 9.15 -15.33
C ILE A 89 1.66 9.73 -14.83
N ARG A 90 1.65 10.40 -13.69
CA ARG A 90 2.83 10.95 -13.00
C ARG A 90 2.86 10.48 -11.56
N TYR A 91 4.06 10.21 -11.09
CA TYR A 91 4.33 9.84 -9.71
C TYR A 91 5.30 10.84 -9.09
N GLU A 92 4.85 11.52 -8.05
CA GLU A 92 5.64 12.52 -7.33
C GLU A 92 5.93 12.07 -5.89
N LEU A 93 7.17 12.36 -5.44
CA LEU A 93 7.58 12.25 -4.04
C LEU A 93 7.99 13.63 -3.54
N ASP A 94 7.37 14.09 -2.46
CA ASP A 94 7.61 15.41 -1.86
C ASP A 94 7.56 16.58 -2.87
N GLY A 95 6.68 16.47 -3.87
CA GLY A 95 6.51 17.46 -4.94
C GLY A 95 7.55 17.39 -6.06
N VAL A 96 8.39 16.36 -6.08
CA VAL A 96 9.36 16.09 -7.15
C VAL A 96 8.84 14.95 -8.02
N GLU A 97 8.76 15.16 -9.33
CA GLU A 97 8.44 14.11 -10.30
C GLU A 97 9.54 13.03 -10.31
N ILE A 98 9.16 11.81 -9.96
CA ILE A 98 10.04 10.64 -9.94
C ILE A 98 9.87 9.81 -11.20
N ASP A 99 8.64 9.71 -11.70
CA ASP A 99 8.33 8.98 -12.91
C ASP A 99 7.13 9.60 -13.62
N TRP A 100 7.20 9.60 -14.95
CA TRP A 100 6.18 10.17 -15.82
C TRP A 100 6.05 9.32 -17.08
N CYS A 101 4.81 8.95 -17.39
CA CYS A 101 4.48 8.21 -18.58
C CYS A 101 3.31 8.87 -19.31
N ARG A 102 3.55 9.18 -20.59
CA ARG A 102 2.54 9.66 -21.53
C ARG A 102 2.10 8.54 -22.47
N ASN A 103 0.87 8.62 -22.97
CA ASN A 103 0.23 7.59 -23.78
C ASN A 103 0.21 6.24 -23.05
N VAL A 104 -0.22 6.27 -21.78
CA VAL A 104 -0.10 5.18 -20.81
C VAL A 104 -0.53 3.83 -21.39
N GLY A 105 -1.65 3.81 -22.13
CA GLY A 105 -2.15 2.61 -22.81
C GLY A 105 -1.14 1.98 -23.78
N ILE A 106 -0.61 2.75 -24.73
CA ILE A 106 0.29 2.20 -25.76
C ILE A 106 1.65 1.80 -25.16
N THR A 107 2.24 2.69 -24.34
CA THR A 107 3.57 2.48 -23.76
C THR A 107 3.60 1.28 -22.83
N SER A 108 2.64 1.18 -21.91
CA SER A 108 2.53 0.02 -21.01
C SER A 108 2.20 -1.27 -21.78
N THR A 109 1.40 -1.20 -22.84
CA THR A 109 1.10 -2.38 -23.67
C THR A 109 2.36 -2.92 -24.35
N ILE A 110 3.16 -2.06 -25.00
CA ILE A 110 4.44 -2.47 -25.63
C ILE A 110 5.39 -3.04 -24.59
N LYS A 111 5.56 -2.33 -23.46
CA LYS A 111 6.38 -2.78 -22.32
C LYS A 111 5.95 -4.19 -21.88
N ASN A 112 4.66 -4.36 -21.62
CA ASN A 112 4.11 -5.60 -21.08
C ASN A 112 4.24 -6.78 -22.05
N TYR A 113 4.11 -6.57 -23.36
CA TYR A 113 4.34 -7.64 -24.34
C TYR A 113 5.80 -8.12 -24.36
N VAL A 114 6.76 -7.23 -24.14
CA VAL A 114 8.19 -7.57 -24.19
C VAL A 114 8.71 -8.08 -22.85
N SER A 115 8.25 -7.51 -21.73
CA SER A 115 8.82 -7.77 -20.40
C SER A 115 8.11 -8.85 -19.59
N LEU A 116 6.81 -9.11 -19.85
CA LEU A 116 6.05 -10.05 -19.03
C LEU A 116 6.35 -11.50 -19.42
N THR A 117 6.70 -12.30 -18.41
CA THR A 117 6.64 -13.76 -18.56
C THR A 117 5.18 -14.22 -18.64
N VAL A 118 4.94 -15.35 -19.30
CA VAL A 118 3.59 -15.95 -19.41
C VAL A 118 2.93 -16.14 -18.04
N LYS A 119 3.71 -16.53 -17.02
CA LYS A 119 3.22 -16.68 -15.64
C LYS A 119 2.77 -15.35 -15.03
N ARG A 120 3.51 -14.25 -15.27
CA ARG A 120 3.15 -12.91 -14.77
C ARG A 120 1.94 -12.35 -15.51
N ALA A 121 1.89 -12.52 -16.84
CA ALA A 121 0.76 -12.08 -17.65
C ALA A 121 -0.57 -12.71 -17.20
N ARG A 122 -0.60 -14.00 -16.87
CA ARG A 122 -1.81 -14.68 -16.35
C ARG A 122 -2.30 -14.12 -15.02
N LYS A 123 -1.41 -13.57 -14.17
CA LYS A 123 -1.79 -12.94 -12.90
C LYS A 123 -2.41 -11.55 -13.06
N LEU A 124 -2.25 -10.94 -14.24
CA LEU A 124 -2.71 -9.58 -14.53
C LEU A 124 -4.11 -9.51 -15.15
N GLN A 125 -4.87 -10.62 -15.14
CA GLN A 125 -6.28 -10.61 -15.57
C GLN A 125 -7.10 -9.58 -14.80
N ASN A 126 -6.86 -9.43 -13.48
CA ASN A 126 -7.52 -8.40 -12.65
C ASN A 126 -7.17 -6.96 -13.05
N ALA A 127 -6.07 -6.75 -13.79
CA ALA A 127 -5.67 -5.46 -14.35
C ALA A 127 -6.26 -5.21 -15.75
N GLY A 128 -7.09 -6.13 -16.26
CA GLY A 128 -7.57 -6.09 -17.64
C GLY A 128 -6.53 -6.56 -18.65
N TRP A 129 -5.49 -7.29 -18.21
CA TRP A 129 -4.51 -7.90 -19.10
C TRP A 129 -4.89 -9.34 -19.45
N SER A 130 -5.19 -9.60 -20.72
CA SER A 130 -5.60 -10.92 -21.21
C SER A 130 -4.57 -11.47 -22.20
N TYR A 131 -3.91 -12.56 -21.80
CA TYR A 131 -2.92 -13.28 -22.61
C TYR A 131 -2.96 -14.79 -22.29
N PRO A 132 -3.02 -15.69 -23.29
CA PRO A 132 -3.03 -15.45 -24.74
C PRO A 132 -4.44 -15.21 -25.34
N THR A 133 -5.51 -15.40 -24.58
CA THR A 133 -6.89 -15.29 -25.03
C THR A 133 -7.50 -13.94 -24.69
N SER A 134 -8.26 -13.36 -25.62
CA SER A 134 -8.98 -12.09 -25.46
C SER A 134 -10.37 -12.32 -24.83
N GLU A 135 -10.41 -12.61 -23.54
CA GLU A 135 -11.67 -12.59 -22.78
C GLU A 135 -11.90 -11.20 -22.19
N SER A 136 -13.11 -10.66 -22.36
CA SER A 136 -13.51 -9.36 -21.82
C SER A 136 -13.96 -9.54 -20.36
N ASN A 137 -13.26 -8.89 -19.43
CA ASN A 137 -13.63 -8.85 -18.00
C ASN A 137 -14.79 -7.87 -17.73
N LEU A 138 -15.87 -7.98 -18.49
CA LEU A 138 -17.08 -7.18 -18.29
C LEU A 138 -18.10 -8.04 -17.53
N ASN A 139 -18.77 -7.46 -16.54
CA ASN A 139 -19.96 -8.09 -15.99
C ASN A 139 -21.11 -7.91 -17.00
N ASN A 140 -21.35 -8.93 -17.82
CA ASN A 140 -22.33 -8.90 -18.91
C ASN A 140 -23.76 -8.53 -18.46
N ALA A 141 -24.11 -8.76 -17.18
CA ALA A 141 -25.45 -8.47 -16.67
C ALA A 141 -25.66 -7.02 -16.23
N SER A 142 -24.58 -6.29 -15.88
CA SER A 142 -24.67 -4.94 -15.31
C SER A 142 -23.92 -3.88 -16.10
N HIS A 143 -23.15 -4.27 -17.12
CA HIS A 143 -22.23 -3.41 -17.86
C HIS A 143 -21.22 -2.67 -16.97
N GLN A 144 -21.01 -3.15 -15.75
CA GLN A 144 -20.04 -2.60 -14.81
C GLN A 144 -18.74 -3.37 -14.92
N PHE A 145 -17.64 -2.67 -14.68
CA PHE A 145 -16.32 -3.26 -14.55
C PHE A 145 -15.62 -2.70 -13.31
N ASN A 146 -14.74 -3.52 -12.76
CA ASN A 146 -13.75 -3.08 -11.81
C ASN A 146 -12.40 -3.73 -12.14
N PHE A 147 -11.34 -2.96 -11.96
CA PHE A 147 -9.98 -3.39 -12.26
C PHE A 147 -9.05 -3.00 -11.13
N CYS A 148 -8.02 -3.82 -10.96
CA CYS A 148 -6.94 -3.63 -10.02
C CYS A 148 -5.63 -3.69 -10.81
N VAL A 149 -5.09 -2.52 -11.15
CA VAL A 149 -3.94 -2.36 -12.03
C VAL A 149 -2.69 -2.09 -11.21
N ALA A 150 -1.75 -3.03 -11.18
CA ALA A 150 -0.48 -2.84 -10.47
C ALA A 150 0.30 -1.65 -11.09
N LEU A 151 0.84 -0.75 -10.27
CA LEU A 151 1.56 0.42 -10.81
C LEU A 151 2.86 0.02 -11.51
N ASN A 152 3.46 -1.12 -11.16
CA ASN A 152 4.69 -1.61 -11.80
C ASN A 152 4.54 -1.95 -13.30
N ILE A 153 3.32 -2.16 -13.79
CA ILE A 153 3.08 -2.34 -15.23
C ILE A 153 2.90 -1.00 -15.97
N LEU A 154 2.67 0.10 -15.25
CA LEU A 154 2.46 1.43 -15.82
C LEU A 154 3.71 2.33 -15.68
N LEU A 155 4.40 2.24 -14.55
CA LEU A 155 5.52 3.08 -14.14
C LEU A 155 6.79 2.25 -13.96
N GLY A 156 7.93 2.77 -14.39
CA GLY A 156 9.25 2.15 -14.22
C GLY A 156 9.72 2.19 -12.78
N PHE A 157 9.50 3.31 -12.08
CA PHE A 157 9.84 3.45 -10.66
C PHE A 157 9.22 2.34 -9.81
N CYS A 158 7.92 2.06 -10.01
CA CYS A 158 7.23 1.00 -9.29
C CYS A 158 7.68 -0.42 -9.70
N GLU A 159 8.37 -0.60 -10.83
CA GLU A 159 8.93 -1.90 -11.21
C GLU A 159 10.31 -2.15 -10.59
N ASP A 160 11.16 -1.12 -10.62
CA ASP A 160 12.58 -1.21 -10.27
C ASP A 160 12.82 -0.95 -8.78
N TYR A 161 12.11 0.03 -8.19
CA TYR A 161 12.30 0.41 -6.80
C TYR A 161 11.47 -0.45 -5.85
N ARG A 162 12.08 -1.55 -5.35
CA ARG A 162 11.43 -2.53 -4.47
C ARG A 162 11.70 -2.33 -2.97
N ARG A 163 12.01 -1.10 -2.57
CA ARG A 163 12.31 -0.76 -1.18
C ARG A 163 11.18 0.05 -0.57
N VAL A 164 11.08 0.00 0.75
CA VAL A 164 10.16 0.83 1.52
C VAL A 164 10.57 2.30 1.35
N VAL A 165 9.60 3.16 1.10
CA VAL A 165 9.75 4.61 1.17
C VAL A 165 9.28 5.06 2.55
N ILE A 166 10.10 5.86 3.21
CA ILE A 166 9.90 6.28 4.60
C ILE A 166 9.58 7.76 4.61
N ASN A 167 8.49 8.13 5.28
CA ASN A 167 8.18 9.51 5.65
C ASN A 167 8.14 10.51 4.48
N ALA A 168 7.80 10.04 3.28
CA ALA A 168 7.65 10.88 2.10
C ALA A 168 6.18 11.16 1.83
N ARG A 169 5.87 12.36 1.32
CA ARG A 169 4.56 12.64 0.72
C ARG A 169 4.54 12.03 -0.67
N HIS A 170 3.46 11.32 -0.98
CA HIS A 170 3.28 10.76 -2.30
C HIS A 170 2.12 11.44 -3.02
N GLU A 171 2.24 11.63 -4.33
CA GLU A 171 1.12 12.07 -5.17
C GLU A 171 1.11 11.27 -6.47
N LEU A 172 -0.04 10.65 -6.75
CA LEU A 172 -0.31 10.00 -8.03
C LEU A 172 -1.23 10.90 -8.84
N ILE A 173 -0.77 11.34 -10.00
CA ILE A 173 -1.51 12.26 -10.88
C ILE A 173 -1.83 11.51 -12.16
N LEU A 174 -3.09 11.57 -12.57
CA LEU A 174 -3.60 10.94 -13.79
C LEU A 174 -4.33 11.99 -14.61
N ILE A 175 -4.09 12.03 -15.93
CA ILE A 175 -4.87 12.84 -16.86
C ILE A 175 -5.81 11.91 -17.63
N ARG A 176 -7.12 12.09 -17.45
CA ARG A 176 -8.12 11.30 -18.15
C ARG A 176 -8.04 11.57 -19.65
N SER A 177 -7.98 10.51 -20.45
CA SER A 177 -7.90 10.62 -21.91
C SER A 177 -9.06 11.42 -22.47
N ARG A 178 -8.79 12.19 -23.52
CA ARG A 178 -9.80 12.97 -24.26
C ARG A 178 -10.88 12.12 -24.93
N SER A 179 -10.67 10.81 -25.05
CA SER A 179 -11.58 9.90 -25.75
C SER A 179 -11.37 8.44 -25.36
N ASP A 180 -12.44 7.64 -25.39
CA ASP A 180 -12.42 6.21 -25.05
C ASP A 180 -12.27 5.28 -26.25
N HIS A 181 -12.00 5.80 -27.45
CA HIS A 181 -11.93 4.98 -28.66
C HIS A 181 -10.89 3.86 -28.58
N ASN A 182 -9.83 4.04 -27.79
CA ASN A 182 -8.79 3.04 -27.58
C ASN A 182 -9.07 2.09 -26.41
N CYS A 183 -10.14 2.34 -25.63
CA CYS A 183 -10.53 1.48 -24.52
C CYS A 183 -11.48 0.36 -24.94
N VAL A 184 -12.14 0.50 -26.10
CA VAL A 184 -13.26 -0.33 -26.54
C VAL A 184 -13.08 -0.78 -27.98
N ALA A 185 -13.29 -2.08 -28.22
CA ALA A 185 -13.50 -2.64 -29.54
C ALA A 185 -15.01 -2.78 -29.79
N ASP A 186 -15.55 -1.89 -30.62
CA ASP A 186 -16.96 -1.94 -31.04
C ASP A 186 -17.09 -2.76 -32.35
N PRO A 187 -17.77 -3.91 -32.34
CA PRO A 187 -18.00 -4.70 -33.54
C PRO A 187 -18.95 -4.01 -34.52
N LYS A 188 -19.74 -3.02 -34.08
CA LYS A 188 -20.73 -2.32 -34.91
C LYS A 188 -20.16 -1.21 -35.79
N LYS A 189 -18.83 -1.00 -35.80
CA LYS A 189 -18.15 0.12 -36.47
C LYS A 189 -18.47 0.16 -37.98
N THR A 190 -19.61 0.73 -38.32
CA THR A 190 -20.15 0.83 -39.66
C THR A 190 -20.00 2.27 -40.12
N VAL A 191 -19.62 2.44 -41.39
CA VAL A 191 -19.64 3.74 -42.05
C VAL A 191 -21.02 3.88 -42.68
N PRO A 192 -21.81 4.92 -42.36
CA PRO A 192 -21.49 6.13 -41.60
C PRO A 192 -21.67 6.00 -40.07
N ARG A 193 -20.73 6.61 -39.31
CA ARG A 193 -20.68 6.61 -37.84
C ARG A 193 -21.72 7.58 -37.26
N ASP A 194 -22.52 7.10 -36.31
CA ASP A 194 -23.42 7.93 -35.49
C ASP A 194 -22.82 8.11 -34.09
N PRO A 195 -22.24 9.30 -33.76
CA PRO A 195 -21.61 9.55 -32.46
C PRO A 195 -22.56 9.39 -31.26
N ALA A 196 -23.88 9.48 -31.48
CA ALA A 196 -24.84 9.30 -30.41
C ALA A 196 -24.90 7.84 -29.91
N LYS A 197 -24.53 6.89 -30.78
CA LYS A 197 -24.57 5.44 -30.53
C LYS A 197 -23.21 4.84 -30.18
N ASP A 198 -22.16 5.66 -30.14
CA ASP A 198 -20.84 5.19 -29.76
C ASP A 198 -20.83 4.73 -28.28
N PRO A 199 -20.11 3.64 -27.95
CA PRO A 199 -20.00 3.18 -26.58
C PRO A 199 -19.30 4.23 -25.70
N LYS A 200 -19.82 4.45 -24.49
CA LYS A 200 -19.34 5.47 -23.54
C LYS A 200 -18.87 4.82 -22.25
N ILE A 201 -17.69 5.21 -21.77
CA ILE A 201 -17.18 4.77 -20.47
C ILE A 201 -17.41 5.86 -19.43
N THR A 202 -18.12 5.50 -18.36
CA THR A 202 -18.27 6.36 -17.18
C THR A 202 -17.47 5.78 -16.03
N LEU A 203 -16.46 6.50 -15.56
CA LEU A 203 -15.72 6.14 -14.35
C LEU A 203 -16.52 6.52 -13.11
N LEU A 204 -16.62 5.59 -12.16
CA LEU A 204 -17.31 5.74 -10.88
C LEU A 204 -16.34 5.91 -9.72
N LYS A 205 -15.22 5.19 -9.74
CA LYS A 205 -14.16 5.30 -8.74
C LYS A 205 -12.80 5.18 -9.40
N VAL A 206 -11.88 6.02 -8.97
CA VAL A 206 -10.45 5.91 -9.23
C VAL A 206 -9.77 6.08 -7.89
N GLN A 207 -9.12 5.02 -7.40
CA GLN A 207 -8.52 4.99 -6.08
C GLN A 207 -7.12 4.42 -6.16
N TRP A 208 -6.22 4.94 -5.33
CA TRP A 208 -4.88 4.40 -5.22
C TRP A 208 -4.78 3.55 -3.96
N ARG A 209 -4.35 2.29 -4.11
CA ARG A 209 -4.14 1.40 -2.97
C ARG A 209 -2.65 1.24 -2.71
N MET A 210 -2.22 1.71 -1.55
CA MET A 210 -0.83 1.73 -1.11
C MET A 210 -0.62 0.73 0.03
N PRO A 211 0.32 -0.23 -0.08
CA PRO A 211 0.73 -1.05 1.04
C PRO A 211 1.51 -0.25 2.07
N HIS A 212 1.12 -0.36 3.33
CA HIS A 212 1.85 0.14 4.48
C HIS A 212 2.55 -1.00 5.17
N VAL A 213 3.83 -0.80 5.46
CA VAL A 213 4.66 -1.75 6.19
C VAL A 213 4.62 -1.39 7.66
N ALA A 214 4.10 -2.28 8.49
CA ALA A 214 4.23 -2.19 9.93
C ALA A 214 5.60 -2.75 10.31
N LEU A 215 6.46 -1.90 10.82
CA LEU A 215 7.73 -2.34 11.39
C LEU A 215 7.50 -2.90 12.79
N ASN A 216 8.36 -3.83 13.18
CA ASN A 216 8.40 -4.28 14.55
C ASN A 216 9.09 -3.19 15.36
N ASP A 217 8.33 -2.66 16.30
CA ASP A 217 8.85 -1.87 17.39
C ASP A 217 9.70 -2.81 18.25
N SER A 218 10.93 -3.11 17.80
CA SER A 218 12.00 -3.60 18.67
C SER A 218 12.43 -2.43 19.57
N THR A 219 11.47 -1.84 20.27
CA THR A 219 11.69 -0.64 21.06
C THR A 219 12.34 -1.10 22.35
N THR A 220 13.63 -0.82 22.49
CA THR A 220 14.37 -1.04 23.74
C THR A 220 13.98 -0.06 24.85
N LYS A 221 12.97 0.79 24.61
CA LYS A 221 12.48 1.82 25.51
C LYS A 221 10.96 1.77 25.60
N HIS A 222 10.43 1.68 26.82
CA HIS A 222 9.00 1.72 27.08
C HIS A 222 8.71 2.80 28.13
N SER A 223 7.61 3.54 27.96
CA SER A 223 7.20 4.60 28.89
C SER A 223 5.70 4.53 29.12
N TRP A 224 5.29 4.53 30.39
CA TRP A 224 3.89 4.46 30.80
C TRP A 224 3.59 5.50 31.88
N ALA A 225 2.40 6.07 31.86
CA ALA A 225 1.97 7.05 32.85
C ALA A 225 1.29 6.36 34.05
N VAL A 226 1.72 6.68 35.27
CA VAL A 226 1.10 6.20 36.51
C VAL A 226 0.26 7.34 37.10
N LYS A 227 -1.04 7.09 37.37
CA LYS A 227 -1.94 8.06 38.02
C LYS A 227 -2.06 7.73 39.50
N ALA A 228 -1.86 8.72 40.37
CA ALA A 228 -2.04 8.61 41.83
C ALA A 228 -3.40 9.17 42.27
N ALA A 229 -3.95 8.64 43.38
CA ALA A 229 -5.21 9.12 43.94
C ALA A 229 -5.05 10.50 44.62
N PRO A 230 -6.07 11.37 44.60
CA PRO A 230 -5.93 12.78 45.00
C PRO A 230 -5.94 13.06 46.52
N GLN A 231 -5.78 12.08 47.42
CA GLN A 231 -5.87 12.31 48.87
C GLN A 231 -4.69 11.81 49.72
N LEU A 232 -4.21 12.76 50.54
CA LEU A 232 -3.41 12.77 51.78
C LEU A 232 -2.02 12.14 51.88
N GLU A 233 -1.59 11.22 51.01
CA GLU A 233 -0.27 10.60 51.15
C GLU A 233 0.76 11.15 50.16
N LYS A 234 1.84 11.74 50.67
CA LYS A 234 3.03 12.07 49.87
C LYS A 234 3.82 10.78 49.63
N PRO A 235 3.90 10.26 48.39
CA PRO A 235 4.70 9.07 48.12
C PRO A 235 6.16 9.36 48.45
N ARG A 236 6.76 8.53 49.32
CA ARG A 236 8.17 8.67 49.74
C ARG A 236 9.12 7.80 48.91
N TYR A 237 8.62 6.68 48.41
CA TYR A 237 9.39 5.70 47.66
C TYR A 237 8.59 5.22 46.46
N VAL A 238 9.29 4.92 45.37
CA VAL A 238 8.75 4.25 44.18
C VAL A 238 9.54 2.97 44.00
N ILE A 239 8.83 1.83 43.92
CA ILE A 239 9.42 0.52 43.68
C ILE A 239 8.91 0.04 42.32
N PHE A 240 9.84 -0.38 41.46
CA PHE A 240 9.55 -0.94 40.16
C PHE A 240 10.08 -2.37 40.08
N ALA A 241 9.25 -3.30 39.63
CA ALA A 241 9.61 -4.71 39.47
C ALA A 241 8.87 -5.32 38.28
N LEU A 242 9.50 -6.30 37.62
CA LEU A 242 8.98 -6.96 36.42
C LEU A 242 8.77 -8.45 36.66
N GLN A 243 7.81 -9.03 35.96
CA GLN A 243 7.46 -10.44 36.09
C GLN A 243 6.92 -10.96 34.75
N THR A 244 7.45 -12.07 34.24
CA THR A 244 7.06 -12.67 32.95
C THR A 244 6.23 -13.92 33.18
N GLY A 245 5.02 -13.99 32.59
CA GLY A 245 4.22 -15.21 32.54
C GLY A 245 3.69 -15.76 33.87
N ARG A 246 3.81 -15.07 35.01
CA ARG A 246 3.43 -15.66 36.32
C ARG A 246 1.98 -15.44 36.75
N ARG A 247 1.18 -14.71 35.97
CA ARG A 247 -0.21 -14.41 36.33
C ARG A 247 -1.11 -15.58 35.94
N ILE A 248 -1.74 -16.22 36.94
CA ILE A 248 -2.68 -17.35 36.75
C ILE A 248 -1.98 -18.62 36.22
N GLU A 249 -0.66 -18.73 36.41
CA GLU A 249 0.10 -19.94 36.10
C GLU A 249 0.48 -20.70 37.37
N PHE A 250 0.25 -22.02 37.38
CA PHE A 250 0.54 -22.90 38.53
C PHE A 250 1.98 -23.43 38.56
N ALA A 251 2.79 -23.14 37.53
CA ALA A 251 4.13 -23.70 37.36
C ALA A 251 5.25 -22.80 37.95
N GLY A 252 4.99 -21.50 38.14
CA GLY A 252 6.00 -20.51 38.55
C GLY A 252 5.75 -19.92 39.94
N ASP A 253 6.82 -19.71 40.71
CA ASP A 253 6.79 -18.99 41.99
C ASP A 253 6.49 -17.49 41.75
N ALA A 254 5.28 -17.06 42.11
CA ALA A 254 4.80 -15.69 41.92
C ALA A 254 5.52 -14.64 42.80
N SER A 255 6.32 -15.06 43.78
CA SER A 255 7.10 -14.13 44.61
C SER A 255 8.43 -13.70 43.96
N ARG A 256 8.83 -14.36 42.87
CA ARG A 256 10.06 -14.04 42.13
C ARG A 256 9.80 -13.02 41.03
N PHE A 257 10.70 -12.05 40.93
CA PHE A 257 10.73 -11.02 39.90
C PHE A 257 11.86 -11.29 38.90
N ASP A 258 11.66 -10.87 37.66
CA ASP A 258 12.63 -11.05 36.57
C ASP A 258 13.38 -9.75 36.29
N HIS A 259 14.61 -9.91 35.80
CA HIS A 259 15.44 -8.82 35.33
C HIS A 259 15.06 -8.33 33.92
N CYS A 260 14.41 -9.16 33.12
CA CYS A 260 13.92 -8.85 31.76
C CYS A 260 14.95 -8.15 30.83
N ALA A 261 16.25 -8.45 30.99
CA ALA A 261 17.35 -7.79 30.26
C ALA A 261 17.30 -6.24 30.31
N LEU A 262 16.82 -5.70 31.42
CA LEU A 262 16.62 -4.27 31.61
C LEU A 262 17.97 -3.55 31.82
N ALA A 263 18.32 -2.65 30.90
CA ALA A 263 19.54 -1.85 31.02
C ALA A 263 19.33 -0.55 31.82
N ASN A 264 18.16 0.10 31.67
CA ASN A 264 17.91 1.44 32.22
C ASN A 264 16.44 1.63 32.64
N VAL A 265 16.21 2.35 33.75
CA VAL A 265 14.89 2.78 34.23
C VAL A 265 14.96 4.25 34.61
N LYS A 266 13.95 5.04 34.21
CA LYS A 266 13.80 6.45 34.62
C LYS A 266 12.38 6.72 35.09
N LEU A 267 12.26 7.39 36.24
CA LEU A 267 11.02 7.91 36.79
C LEU A 267 10.92 9.40 36.47
N TYR A 268 9.87 9.81 35.77
CA TYR A 268 9.57 11.22 35.50
C TYR A 268 8.53 11.72 36.51
N PHE A 269 8.89 12.73 37.30
CA PHE A 269 8.03 13.31 38.34
C PHE A 269 8.14 14.84 38.33
N ASN A 270 7.02 15.54 38.19
CA ASN A 270 6.95 17.02 38.17
C ASN A 270 7.95 17.70 37.23
N SER A 271 8.19 17.11 36.04
CA SER A 271 9.16 17.58 35.03
C SER A 271 10.64 17.33 35.35
N GLU A 272 10.95 16.65 36.45
CA GLU A 272 12.28 16.11 36.74
C GLU A 272 12.32 14.60 36.47
N PHE A 273 13.52 14.04 36.32
CA PHE A 273 13.70 12.61 36.10
C PHE A 273 14.80 12.02 37.00
N TYR A 274 14.56 10.79 37.45
CA TYR A 274 15.39 10.08 38.40
C TYR A 274 15.62 8.63 37.94
N PRO A 275 16.85 8.09 37.98
CA PRO A 275 18.13 8.79 38.15
C PRO A 275 18.44 9.70 36.95
N TYR A 276 19.34 10.66 37.16
CA TYR A 276 19.77 11.59 36.10
C TYR A 276 20.59 10.86 35.02
N ASP A 277 21.52 10.02 35.47
CA ASP A 277 22.37 9.23 34.60
C ASP A 277 21.75 7.88 34.22
N ASP A 278 22.20 7.33 33.10
CA ASP A 278 21.85 5.98 32.70
C ASP A 278 22.58 4.98 33.60
N VAL A 279 21.80 4.07 34.17
CA VAL A 279 22.24 3.09 35.17
C VAL A 279 23.07 1.97 34.56
N ASN A 280 22.77 1.60 33.31
CA ASN A 280 23.45 0.54 32.55
C ASN A 280 23.59 -0.76 33.35
N VAL A 281 22.47 -1.21 33.93
CA VAL A 281 22.40 -2.43 34.74
C VAL A 281 22.67 -3.63 33.85
N ASP A 282 23.50 -4.55 34.33
CA ASP A 282 23.78 -5.83 33.70
C ASP A 282 23.76 -6.91 34.78
N PHE A 283 22.60 -7.56 34.90
CA PHE A 283 22.36 -8.57 35.92
C PHE A 283 23.09 -9.89 35.64
N GLU A 284 23.55 -10.14 34.41
CA GLU A 284 24.36 -11.34 34.11
C GLU A 284 25.81 -11.17 34.56
N SER A 285 26.32 -9.93 34.52
CA SER A 285 27.65 -9.56 35.02
C SER A 285 27.65 -9.03 36.47
N ASP A 286 26.58 -9.23 37.24
CA ASP A 286 26.40 -8.72 38.61
C ASP A 286 26.64 -7.19 38.75
N LYS A 287 26.36 -6.41 37.70
CA LYS A 287 26.44 -4.94 37.73
C LYS A 287 25.08 -4.37 38.10
N PHE A 288 24.92 -4.07 39.38
CA PHE A 288 23.77 -3.34 39.91
C PHE A 288 24.19 -1.94 40.35
N ALA A 289 23.32 -0.95 40.13
CA ALA A 289 23.50 0.37 40.72
C ALA A 289 22.67 0.47 42.00
N VAL A 290 23.30 0.97 43.06
CA VAL A 290 22.63 1.40 44.29
C VAL A 290 22.48 2.91 44.19
N LEU A 291 21.25 3.39 44.07
CA LEU A 291 20.88 4.81 43.98
C LEU A 291 20.20 5.26 45.27
#